data_AF-A0A9P9DHE3-F1
#
_entry.id   AF-A0A9P9DHE3-F1
#
_cell.length_a   1.000
_cell.length_b   1.000
_cell.length_c   1.000
_cell.angle_alpha   90.00
_cell.angle_beta   90.00
_cell.angle_gamma   90.00
#
_symmetry.space_group_name_H-M   'P 1'
#
loop_
_entity.id
_entity.type
_entity.pdbx_description
1 polymer ?
#
loop_
_entity_poly.entity_id
_entity_poly.type
_entity_poly.pdbx_seq_one_letter_code
_entity_poly.pdbx_strand_id
1 'polypeptide(L)'
;MADNDIATRAPESDAQQAPAAQVEQSVFPNDTPAQSGPSMGEHCTTDRPTPTGEIPTGELSKLGGIEVYIAKPADYPHSPSKLLLLLTGGTGVKSTNNQLQADKYASEGYIVLMPDQFDGDPAPNSVDMNKAEEQASWLEAIKLRTAEGMKSFLIDMWLARHTREKVLPILQKVIEGARDEFADAIANGGGIYGIGYCFGAKYILILSGEHADTAAWGQSEVKDEEQAVKKEPILRAGAVAHGTMVLKEDLEAVKAPIYIAAVQNDPLFSEEEVLNPGRKALEANKIEHEVQVYSGVPHGFAVLGDYDDPKIKQSQVQAYGEMLGWIQGH
;
A
#
# COMPACT_ATOMS: atom_id res chain seq x y z
N MET A 1 -41.19 -61.98 19.87
CA MET A 1 -41.38 -60.51 19.80
C MET A 1 -40.80 -59.95 21.08
N ALA A 2 -39.84 -59.05 21.11
CA ALA A 2 -38.90 -58.51 20.14
C ALA A 2 -37.82 -57.84 21.02
N ASP A 3 -36.60 -57.84 20.53
CA ASP A 3 -35.41 -57.30 21.17
C ASP A 3 -35.54 -55.80 21.49
N ASN A 4 -34.98 -55.38 22.64
CA ASN A 4 -34.73 -53.98 22.93
C ASN A 4 -33.32 -53.63 22.44
N ASP A 5 -33.25 -53.12 21.21
CA ASP A 5 -32.04 -52.58 20.61
C ASP A 5 -31.65 -51.23 21.24
N ILE A 6 -30.38 -51.16 21.60
CA ILE A 6 -29.69 -49.99 22.16
C ILE A 6 -29.39 -49.04 21.00
N ALA A 7 -30.12 -47.92 20.93
CA ALA A 7 -29.76 -46.80 20.05
C ALA A 7 -28.89 -45.79 20.82
N THR A 8 -27.63 -45.71 20.42
CA THR A 8 -26.66 -44.69 20.81
C THR A 8 -27.17 -43.28 20.50
N ARG A 9 -27.39 -42.46 21.53
CA ARG A 9 -27.42 -40.99 21.41
C ARG A 9 -26.12 -40.43 21.99
N ALA A 10 -25.37 -39.72 21.17
CA ALA A 10 -24.20 -38.94 21.58
C ALA A 10 -24.64 -37.76 22.47
N PRO A 11 -23.79 -37.28 23.40
CA PRO A 11 -24.12 -36.14 24.24
C PRO A 11 -24.03 -34.85 23.43
N GLU A 12 -25.14 -34.09 23.40
CA GLU A 12 -25.14 -32.71 22.94
C GLU A 12 -24.28 -31.89 23.92
N SER A 13 -23.20 -31.31 23.39
CA SER A 13 -22.31 -30.41 24.11
C SER A 13 -22.97 -29.04 24.20
N ASP A 14 -23.45 -28.68 25.39
CA ASP A 14 -23.86 -27.31 25.75
C ASP A 14 -22.63 -26.38 25.70
N ALA A 15 -22.31 -25.87 24.52
CA ALA A 15 -21.42 -24.72 24.37
C ALA A 15 -22.28 -23.45 24.50
N GLN A 16 -22.20 -22.82 25.67
CA GLN A 16 -22.72 -21.49 25.91
C GLN A 16 -22.15 -20.52 24.86
N GLN A 17 -23.04 -19.88 24.10
CA GLN A 17 -22.71 -18.78 23.19
C GLN A 17 -22.04 -17.65 23.98
N ALA A 18 -20.79 -17.35 23.63
CA ALA A 18 -20.17 -16.10 24.03
C ALA A 18 -20.98 -14.91 23.45
N PRO A 19 -21.21 -13.84 24.21
CA PRO A 19 -21.99 -12.71 23.72
C PRO A 19 -21.28 -12.05 22.54
N ALA A 20 -22.02 -11.83 21.46
CA ALA A 20 -21.57 -11.10 20.29
C ALA A 20 -20.96 -9.75 20.71
N ALA A 21 -19.74 -9.47 20.22
CA ALA A 21 -19.09 -8.18 20.39
C ALA A 21 -20.03 -7.08 19.88
N GLN A 22 -20.40 -6.15 20.77
CA GLN A 22 -21.15 -4.97 20.40
C GLN A 22 -20.25 -4.11 19.52
N VAL A 23 -20.64 -3.97 18.26
CA VAL A 23 -20.08 -2.97 17.34
C VAL A 23 -20.47 -1.61 17.89
N GLU A 24 -19.51 -0.82 18.38
CA GLU A 24 -19.75 0.57 18.75
C GLU A 24 -20.16 1.33 17.48
N GLN A 25 -21.44 1.66 17.36
CA GLN A 25 -21.94 2.56 16.31
C GLN A 25 -21.52 3.99 16.66
N SER A 26 -20.84 4.65 15.73
CA SER A 26 -20.54 6.07 15.84
C SER A 26 -21.82 6.89 16.01
N VAL A 27 -21.75 7.90 16.87
CA VAL A 27 -22.88 8.77 17.25
C VAL A 27 -23.08 9.91 16.22
N PHE A 28 -22.26 9.96 15.17
CA PHE A 28 -22.30 11.01 14.14
C PHE A 28 -22.88 10.50 12.81
N PRO A 29 -23.88 11.18 12.22
CA PRO A 29 -24.38 10.83 10.90
C PRO A 29 -23.28 11.05 9.85
N ASN A 30 -22.98 10.02 9.04
CA ASN A 30 -21.93 9.92 7.99
C ASN A 30 -20.55 9.40 8.43
N ASP A 31 -20.39 8.95 9.67
CA ASP A 31 -19.16 8.25 10.04
C ASP A 31 -19.17 6.83 9.45
N THR A 32 -18.19 6.51 8.60
CA THR A 32 -18.00 5.14 8.12
C THR A 32 -17.30 4.38 9.24
N PRO A 33 -17.91 3.32 9.81
CA PRO A 33 -17.26 2.54 10.85
C PRO A 33 -15.89 2.03 10.38
N ALA A 34 -14.96 1.82 11.32
CA ALA A 34 -13.73 1.08 11.04
C ALA A 34 -14.09 -0.20 10.28
N GLN A 35 -13.39 -0.45 9.18
CA GLN A 35 -13.70 -1.56 8.26
C GLN A 35 -13.76 -2.88 9.04
N SER A 36 -14.89 -3.58 8.94
CA SER A 36 -15.07 -4.91 9.50
C SER A 36 -15.11 -5.92 8.36
N GLY A 37 -13.93 -6.37 7.93
CA GLY A 37 -13.79 -7.40 6.89
C GLY A 37 -12.58 -7.18 5.97
N PRO A 38 -12.18 -8.20 5.19
CA PRO A 38 -10.94 -8.19 4.40
C PRO A 38 -11.00 -7.38 3.09
N SER A 39 -11.92 -6.43 2.97
CA SER A 39 -12.11 -5.62 1.77
C SER A 39 -11.48 -4.24 1.92
N MET A 40 -10.78 -3.78 0.88
CA MET A 40 -10.35 -2.39 0.72
C MET A 40 -11.57 -1.45 0.72
N GLY A 41 -11.83 -0.75 1.81
CA GLY A 41 -12.95 0.22 1.86
C GLY A 41 -12.57 1.63 1.39
N GLU A 42 -13.52 2.55 1.50
CA GLU A 42 -13.50 3.90 0.88
C GLU A 42 -12.24 4.73 1.20
N HIS A 43 -11.63 4.51 2.37
CA HIS A 43 -10.40 5.19 2.78
C HIS A 43 -9.17 4.88 1.91
N CYS A 44 -9.25 3.92 1.00
CA CYS A 44 -8.11 3.46 0.19
C CYS A 44 -8.32 3.60 -1.33
N THR A 45 -9.56 3.82 -1.76
CA THR A 45 -9.95 3.88 -3.18
C THR A 45 -10.63 5.18 -3.57
N THR A 46 -11.00 6.02 -2.60
CA THR A 46 -11.61 7.33 -2.84
C THR A 46 -10.77 8.44 -2.23
N ASP A 47 -10.60 9.54 -2.96
CA ASP A 47 -10.00 10.75 -2.42
C ASP A 47 -10.88 11.33 -1.31
N ARG A 48 -10.30 11.47 -0.12
CA ARG A 48 -10.89 12.24 0.98
C ARG A 48 -10.94 13.73 0.62
N PRO A 49 -11.82 14.52 1.27
CA PRO A 49 -11.77 15.96 1.16
C PRO A 49 -10.35 16.48 1.45
N THR A 50 -9.82 17.25 0.51
CA THR A 50 -8.52 17.89 0.64
C THR A 50 -8.61 19.05 1.65
N PRO A 51 -7.58 19.28 2.48
CA PRO A 51 -7.51 20.48 3.31
C PRO A 51 -7.79 21.76 2.48
N THR A 52 -8.62 22.66 3.02
CA THR A 52 -9.15 23.78 2.24
C THR A 52 -8.04 24.72 1.76
N GLY A 53 -7.98 24.94 0.44
CA GLY A 53 -7.10 25.95 -0.18
C GLY A 53 -5.72 25.45 -0.60
N GLU A 54 -5.41 24.17 -0.40
CA GLU A 54 -4.17 23.57 -0.91
C GLU A 54 -4.32 23.15 -2.37
N ILE A 55 -3.31 23.47 -3.18
CA ILE A 55 -3.25 23.16 -4.61
C ILE A 55 -1.92 22.47 -4.87
N PRO A 56 -1.92 21.32 -5.57
CA PRO A 56 -0.69 20.64 -5.90
C PRO A 56 0.28 21.52 -6.71
N THR A 57 1.58 21.44 -6.41
CA THR A 57 2.62 22.33 -6.96
C THR A 57 3.54 21.68 -7.99
N GLY A 58 3.68 20.36 -7.93
CA GLY A 58 4.33 19.56 -8.97
C GLY A 58 3.54 19.46 -10.27
N GLU A 59 4.11 18.74 -11.24
CA GLU A 59 3.59 18.62 -12.60
C GLU A 59 3.44 17.15 -13.02
N LEU A 60 2.38 16.84 -13.79
CA LEU A 60 2.29 15.57 -14.51
C LEU A 60 3.15 15.65 -15.77
N SER A 61 4.15 14.78 -15.86
CA SER A 61 5.03 14.63 -17.02
C SER A 61 5.16 13.16 -17.39
N LYS A 62 6.02 12.83 -18.35
CA LYS A 62 6.36 11.45 -18.70
C LYS A 62 7.81 11.14 -18.42
N LEU A 63 8.06 10.00 -17.78
CA LEU A 63 9.39 9.45 -17.55
C LEU A 63 9.41 8.00 -17.99
N GLY A 64 10.29 7.62 -18.90
CA GLY A 64 10.29 6.28 -19.50
C GLY A 64 8.99 5.92 -20.23
N GLY A 65 8.24 6.93 -20.69
CA GLY A 65 6.92 6.77 -21.31
C GLY A 65 5.75 6.57 -20.34
N ILE A 66 6.02 6.51 -19.03
CA ILE A 66 5.02 6.39 -17.96
C ILE A 66 4.63 7.78 -17.48
N GLU A 67 3.34 8.01 -17.21
CA GLU A 67 2.88 9.26 -16.58
C GLU A 67 3.39 9.32 -15.13
N VAL A 68 4.04 10.42 -14.76
CA VAL A 68 4.65 10.61 -13.43
C VAL A 68 4.32 12.01 -12.95
N TYR A 69 3.81 12.12 -11.73
CA TYR A 69 3.76 13.39 -11.03
C TYR A 69 5.13 13.69 -10.43
N ILE A 70 5.71 14.81 -10.81
CA ILE A 70 7.04 15.24 -10.42
C ILE A 70 6.90 16.49 -9.55
N ALA A 71 7.19 16.36 -8.27
CA ALA A 71 7.29 17.49 -7.35
C ALA A 71 8.77 17.76 -7.01
N LYS A 72 9.16 19.03 -7.00
CA LYS A 72 10.55 19.45 -6.81
C LYS A 72 10.63 20.49 -5.68
N PRO A 73 11.73 20.53 -4.90
CA PRO A 73 11.93 21.61 -3.94
C PRO A 73 12.00 22.96 -4.68
N ALA A 74 11.49 24.03 -4.06
CA ALA A 74 11.38 25.34 -4.71
C ALA A 74 12.73 25.92 -5.19
N ASP A 75 13.84 25.55 -4.54
CA ASP A 75 15.19 26.03 -4.87
C ASP A 75 15.97 25.04 -5.76
N TYR A 76 15.34 23.99 -6.30
CA TYR A 76 15.97 23.10 -7.27
C TYR A 76 16.07 23.78 -8.65
N PRO A 77 17.21 23.68 -9.39
CA PRO A 77 18.41 22.89 -9.11
C PRO A 77 19.55 23.67 -8.42
N HIS A 78 19.27 24.80 -7.76
CA HIS A 78 20.28 25.62 -7.09
C HIS A 78 20.77 25.04 -5.76
N SER A 79 19.89 24.33 -5.04
CA SER A 79 20.24 23.55 -3.85
C SER A 79 20.25 22.04 -4.15
N PRO A 80 21.20 21.26 -3.56
CA PRO A 80 21.21 19.81 -3.72
C PRO A 80 19.94 19.17 -3.15
N SER A 81 19.34 18.28 -3.92
CA SER A 81 18.14 17.52 -3.53
C SER A 81 18.44 16.03 -3.49
N LYS A 82 17.61 15.25 -2.79
CA LYS A 82 17.64 13.77 -2.83
C LYS A 82 16.50 13.27 -3.73
N LEU A 83 16.60 12.04 -4.26
CA LEU A 83 15.50 11.47 -5.06
C LEU A 83 14.59 10.56 -4.19
N LEU A 84 13.28 10.74 -4.31
CA LEU A 84 12.26 9.94 -3.62
C LEU A 84 11.26 9.36 -4.63
N LEU A 85 11.04 8.06 -4.57
CA LEU A 85 9.97 7.35 -5.28
C LEU A 85 8.77 7.20 -4.35
N LEU A 86 7.62 7.78 -4.71
CA LEU A 86 6.38 7.68 -3.94
C LEU A 86 5.38 6.78 -4.68
N LEU A 87 5.00 5.66 -4.07
CA LEU A 87 4.02 4.72 -4.62
C LEU A 87 2.70 4.80 -3.88
N THR A 88 1.62 4.93 -4.65
CA THR A 88 0.28 5.28 -4.15
C THR A 88 -0.57 4.05 -3.81
N GLY A 89 -1.66 4.30 -3.07
CA GLY A 89 -2.76 3.33 -2.92
C GLY A 89 -3.67 3.32 -4.15
N GLY A 90 -4.90 2.80 -4.02
CA GLY A 90 -5.82 2.61 -5.14
C GLY A 90 -6.23 3.90 -5.87
N THR A 91 -6.13 5.07 -5.25
CA THR A 91 -6.52 6.36 -5.86
C THR A 91 -5.58 6.83 -6.98
N GLY A 92 -4.32 6.38 -7.00
CA GLY A 92 -3.39 6.64 -8.10
C GLY A 92 -2.83 8.06 -8.19
N VAL A 93 -2.07 8.31 -9.26
CA VAL A 93 -1.29 9.55 -9.48
C VAL A 93 -2.16 10.81 -9.67
N LYS A 94 -3.41 10.64 -10.11
CA LYS A 94 -4.34 11.75 -10.38
C LYS A 94 -5.09 12.23 -9.13
N SER A 95 -4.89 11.55 -8.01
CA SER A 95 -5.43 11.96 -6.72
C SER A 95 -4.81 13.27 -6.25
N THR A 96 -5.65 14.26 -5.95
CA THR A 96 -5.16 15.54 -5.40
C THR A 96 -4.44 15.33 -4.07
N ASN A 97 -4.94 14.42 -3.23
CA ASN A 97 -4.34 14.12 -1.94
C ASN A 97 -2.95 13.46 -2.08
N ASN A 98 -2.79 12.54 -3.02
CA ASN A 98 -1.47 11.95 -3.28
C ASN A 98 -0.49 12.97 -3.86
N GLN A 99 -0.95 13.88 -4.72
CA GLN A 99 -0.11 14.94 -5.27
C GLN A 99 0.36 15.92 -4.19
N LEU A 100 -0.54 16.38 -3.32
CA LEU A 100 -0.18 17.20 -2.16
C LEU A 100 0.73 16.45 -1.17
N GLN A 101 0.49 15.15 -0.98
CA GLN A 101 1.38 14.32 -0.17
C GLN A 101 2.79 14.25 -0.76
N ALA A 102 2.93 14.19 -2.08
CA ALA A 102 4.20 14.27 -2.78
C ALA A 102 4.85 15.66 -2.61
N ASP A 103 4.07 16.74 -2.74
CA ASP A 103 4.57 18.10 -2.49
C ASP A 103 5.12 18.30 -1.08
N LYS A 104 4.48 17.68 -0.07
CA LYS A 104 4.99 17.70 1.32
C LYS A 104 6.36 17.03 1.47
N TYR A 105 6.66 15.98 0.71
CA TYR A 105 8.02 15.43 0.71
C TYR A 105 8.98 16.32 -0.11
N ALA A 106 8.48 16.98 -1.15
CA ALA A 106 9.28 17.90 -1.94
C ALA A 106 9.71 19.15 -1.16
N SER A 107 8.85 19.68 -0.29
CA SER A 107 9.21 20.77 0.62
C SER A 107 10.32 20.40 1.62
N GLU A 108 10.55 19.10 1.83
CA GLU A 108 11.58 18.56 2.74
C GLU A 108 12.91 18.24 2.03
N GLY A 109 13.09 18.73 0.79
CA GLY A 109 14.36 18.61 0.05
C GLY A 109 14.46 17.40 -0.88
N TYR A 110 13.34 16.76 -1.21
CA TYR A 110 13.29 15.63 -2.15
C TYR A 110 12.75 16.05 -3.52
N ILE A 111 13.35 15.55 -4.58
CA ILE A 111 12.67 15.42 -5.87
C ILE A 111 11.80 14.17 -5.77
N VAL A 112 10.49 14.33 -5.85
CA VAL A 112 9.53 13.25 -5.68
C VAL A 112 9.00 12.82 -7.04
N LEU A 113 9.20 11.54 -7.36
CA LEU A 113 8.63 10.87 -8.52
C LEU A 113 7.49 9.98 -8.05
N MET A 114 6.27 10.32 -8.43
CA MET A 114 5.07 9.54 -8.15
C MET A 114 4.49 9.00 -9.47
N PRO A 115 4.82 7.76 -9.88
CA PRO A 115 4.38 7.22 -11.15
C PRO A 115 2.92 6.75 -11.14
N ASP A 116 2.31 6.74 -12.32
CA ASP A 116 1.10 5.96 -12.59
C ASP A 116 1.43 4.46 -12.66
N GLN A 117 1.60 3.86 -11.50
CA GLN A 117 1.86 2.42 -11.33
C GLN A 117 0.69 1.52 -11.79
N PHE A 118 -0.43 2.12 -12.23
CA PHE A 118 -1.65 1.44 -12.67
C PHE A 118 -1.93 1.59 -14.17
N ASP A 119 -1.08 2.27 -14.94
CA ASP A 119 -1.25 2.46 -16.40
C ASP A 119 -2.65 3.01 -16.77
N GLY A 120 -3.09 4.05 -16.07
CA GLY A 120 -4.38 4.71 -16.29
C GLY A 120 -5.60 3.99 -15.69
N ASP A 121 -5.39 2.96 -14.88
CA ASP A 121 -6.44 2.11 -14.32
C ASP A 121 -6.48 2.13 -12.78
N PRO A 122 -6.79 3.28 -12.14
CA PRO A 122 -6.89 3.36 -10.68
C PRO A 122 -8.06 2.52 -10.13
N ALA A 123 -8.07 2.29 -8.83
CA ALA A 123 -9.11 1.51 -8.17
C ALA A 123 -10.50 2.13 -8.37
N PRO A 124 -11.53 1.31 -8.64
CA PRO A 124 -12.87 1.81 -8.84
C PRO A 124 -13.42 2.42 -7.54
N ASN A 125 -13.79 3.70 -7.59
CA ASN A 125 -14.36 4.45 -6.48
C ASN A 125 -15.89 4.61 -6.59
N SER A 126 -16.48 4.12 -7.68
CA SER A 126 -17.89 4.24 -8.01
C SER A 126 -18.40 2.98 -8.69
N VAL A 127 -19.69 2.68 -8.46
CA VAL A 127 -20.37 1.54 -9.07
C VAL A 127 -20.97 2.00 -10.40
N ASP A 128 -20.31 1.71 -11.51
CA ASP A 128 -20.95 1.83 -12.82
C ASP A 128 -21.73 0.55 -13.11
N MET A 129 -23.01 0.56 -12.74
CA MET A 129 -23.92 -0.59 -12.83
C MET A 129 -24.00 -1.20 -14.25
N ASN A 130 -23.69 -0.42 -15.29
CA ASN A 130 -23.78 -0.86 -16.68
C ASN A 130 -22.67 -1.85 -17.10
N LYS A 131 -21.56 -1.91 -16.36
CA LYS A 131 -20.44 -2.85 -16.64
C LYS A 131 -20.45 -4.10 -15.77
N ALA A 132 -21.22 -4.10 -14.67
CA ALA A 132 -21.26 -5.18 -13.70
C ALA A 132 -22.14 -6.37 -14.13
N GLU A 133 -23.07 -6.16 -15.07
CA GLU A 133 -24.03 -7.19 -15.51
C GLU A 133 -23.44 -8.25 -16.46
N GLU A 134 -22.30 -7.99 -17.09
CA GLU A 134 -21.75 -8.88 -18.14
C GLU A 134 -20.96 -10.09 -17.61
N GLN A 135 -20.57 -10.13 -16.33
CA GLN A 135 -19.51 -11.07 -15.88
C GLN A 135 -19.85 -11.98 -14.68
N ALA A 136 -21.01 -11.85 -14.04
CA ALA A 136 -21.28 -12.57 -12.78
C ALA A 136 -21.99 -13.92 -12.97
N SER A 137 -21.45 -14.98 -12.35
CA SER A 137 -22.14 -16.26 -12.19
C SER A 137 -23.25 -16.16 -11.13
N TRP A 138 -24.27 -17.02 -11.21
CA TRP A 138 -25.54 -16.93 -10.46
C TRP A 138 -25.40 -16.89 -8.92
N LEU A 139 -24.32 -17.42 -8.34
CA LEU A 139 -24.03 -17.32 -6.89
C LEU A 139 -23.40 -15.98 -6.51
N GLU A 140 -22.54 -15.42 -7.36
CA GLU A 140 -21.89 -14.12 -7.17
C GLU A 140 -22.92 -13.00 -7.29
N ALA A 141 -23.87 -13.12 -8.23
CA ALA A 141 -24.95 -12.17 -8.47
C ALA A 141 -25.86 -11.92 -7.24
N ILE A 142 -25.97 -12.86 -6.29
CA ILE A 142 -26.79 -12.68 -5.08
C ILE A 142 -26.07 -11.80 -4.05
N LYS A 143 -24.75 -11.97 -3.87
CA LYS A 143 -23.93 -11.08 -3.02
C LYS A 143 -23.75 -9.68 -3.64
N LEU A 144 -23.73 -9.62 -4.97
CA LEU A 144 -23.62 -8.42 -5.79
C LEU A 144 -24.84 -7.48 -5.73
N ARG A 145 -25.96 -7.87 -5.09
CA ARG A 145 -27.18 -7.03 -5.06
C ARG A 145 -27.09 -5.80 -4.16
N THR A 146 -25.97 -5.59 -3.46
CA THR A 146 -25.74 -4.40 -2.64
C THR A 146 -24.61 -3.57 -3.25
N ALA A 147 -24.74 -2.24 -3.23
CA ALA A 147 -23.73 -1.33 -3.77
C ALA A 147 -22.34 -1.58 -3.15
N GLU A 148 -22.31 -1.87 -1.85
CA GLU A 148 -21.07 -2.18 -1.12
C GLU A 148 -20.46 -3.52 -1.55
N GLY A 149 -21.28 -4.56 -1.73
CA GLY A 149 -20.82 -5.85 -2.25
C GLY A 149 -20.26 -5.76 -3.68
N MET A 150 -20.84 -4.90 -4.52
CA MET A 150 -20.31 -4.60 -5.86
C MET A 150 -18.98 -3.86 -5.80
N LYS A 151 -18.86 -2.83 -4.97
CA LYS A 151 -17.60 -2.07 -4.81
C LYS A 151 -16.47 -3.00 -4.36
N SER A 152 -16.69 -3.78 -3.30
CA SER A 152 -15.68 -4.74 -2.82
C SER A 152 -15.24 -5.70 -3.92
N PHE A 153 -16.19 -6.28 -4.66
CA PHE A 153 -15.87 -7.21 -5.75
C PHE A 153 -15.06 -6.54 -6.87
N LEU A 154 -15.42 -5.33 -7.27
CA LEU A 154 -14.68 -4.57 -8.29
C LEU A 154 -13.26 -4.22 -7.82
N ILE A 155 -13.07 -3.96 -6.53
CA ILE A 155 -11.76 -3.70 -5.96
C ILE A 155 -10.93 -5.00 -5.89
N ASP A 156 -11.54 -6.13 -5.53
CA ASP A 156 -10.87 -7.44 -5.54
C ASP A 156 -10.42 -7.81 -6.96
N MET A 157 -11.27 -7.58 -7.96
CA MET A 157 -10.90 -7.73 -9.37
C MET A 157 -9.78 -6.78 -9.78
N TRP A 158 -9.82 -5.53 -9.30
CA TRP A 158 -8.76 -4.56 -9.54
C TRP A 158 -7.42 -5.00 -8.96
N LEU A 159 -7.40 -5.51 -7.73
CA LEU A 159 -6.21 -6.09 -7.10
C LEU A 159 -5.70 -7.29 -7.90
N ALA A 160 -6.59 -8.18 -8.34
CA ALA A 160 -6.23 -9.38 -9.10
C ALA A 160 -5.58 -9.08 -10.45
N ARG A 161 -5.95 -7.97 -11.11
CA ARG A 161 -5.36 -7.57 -12.40
C ARG A 161 -4.09 -6.72 -12.29
N HIS A 162 -3.77 -6.17 -11.12
CA HIS A 162 -2.56 -5.39 -10.85
C HIS A 162 -1.48 -6.25 -10.20
N THR A 163 -0.95 -7.18 -10.99
CA THR A 163 0.05 -8.15 -10.55
C THR A 163 1.46 -7.59 -10.58
N ARG A 164 2.40 -8.30 -9.94
CA ARG A 164 3.83 -7.94 -9.94
C ARG A 164 4.38 -7.79 -11.36
N GLU A 165 3.96 -8.66 -12.27
CA GLU A 165 4.39 -8.72 -13.67
C GLU A 165 3.92 -7.54 -14.51
N LYS A 166 2.89 -6.82 -14.06
CA LYS A 166 2.46 -5.57 -14.70
C LYS A 166 3.11 -4.34 -14.09
N VAL A 167 3.16 -4.28 -12.76
CA VAL A 167 3.59 -3.08 -12.04
C VAL A 167 5.10 -2.94 -12.08
N LEU A 168 5.87 -4.01 -11.88
CA LEU A 168 7.33 -3.91 -11.81
C LEU A 168 7.96 -3.38 -13.12
N PRO A 169 7.57 -3.81 -14.33
CA PRO A 169 8.07 -3.19 -15.57
C PRO A 169 7.77 -1.69 -15.71
N ILE A 170 6.64 -1.22 -15.16
CA ILE A 170 6.31 0.22 -15.14
C ILE A 170 7.30 0.95 -14.25
N LEU A 171 7.51 0.44 -13.04
CA LEU A 171 8.47 1.01 -12.09
C LEU A 171 9.90 0.97 -12.64
N GLN A 172 10.26 -0.08 -13.38
CA GLN A 172 11.56 -0.19 -14.04
C GLN A 172 11.84 0.99 -14.95
N LYS A 173 10.91 1.28 -15.87
CA LYS A 173 11.04 2.38 -16.83
C LYS A 173 11.19 3.73 -16.13
N VAL A 174 10.46 3.93 -15.03
CA VAL A 174 10.53 5.15 -14.22
C VAL A 174 11.88 5.26 -13.52
N ILE A 175 12.37 4.18 -12.91
CA ILE A 175 13.67 4.15 -12.21
C ILE A 175 14.83 4.32 -13.19
N GLU A 176 14.77 3.70 -14.37
CA GLU A 176 15.76 3.89 -15.44
C GLU A 176 15.76 5.34 -15.93
N GLY A 177 14.59 5.91 -16.25
CA GLY A 177 14.48 7.32 -16.62
C GLY A 177 14.96 8.25 -15.52
N ALA A 178 14.73 7.92 -14.25
CA ALA A 178 15.19 8.71 -13.13
C ALA A 178 16.72 8.70 -12.98
N ARG A 179 17.37 7.57 -13.29
CA ARG A 179 18.83 7.46 -13.31
C ARG A 179 19.47 8.31 -14.41
N ASP A 180 18.74 8.56 -15.49
CA ASP A 180 19.20 9.42 -16.58
C ASP A 180 18.93 10.91 -16.28
N GLU A 181 17.71 11.25 -15.85
CA GLU A 181 17.27 12.65 -15.70
C GLU A 181 17.61 13.29 -14.34
N PHE A 182 17.73 12.49 -13.28
CA PHE A 182 17.94 12.96 -11.89
C PHE A 182 19.17 12.30 -11.24
N ALA A 183 20.19 12.02 -12.05
CA ALA A 183 21.44 11.40 -11.59
C ALA A 183 22.14 12.19 -10.48
N ASP A 184 22.05 13.52 -10.53
CA ASP A 184 22.60 14.43 -9.51
C ASP A 184 21.90 14.26 -8.16
N ALA A 185 20.57 14.15 -8.14
CA ALA A 185 19.80 13.96 -6.92
C ALA A 185 20.01 12.55 -6.32
N ILE A 186 20.13 11.54 -7.18
CA ILE A 186 20.47 10.17 -6.74
C ILE A 186 21.89 10.15 -6.15
N ALA A 187 22.86 10.77 -6.80
CA ALA A 187 24.24 10.82 -6.32
C ALA A 187 24.34 11.59 -4.99
N ASN A 188 23.64 12.72 -4.87
CA ASN A 188 23.60 13.53 -3.65
C ASN A 188 22.93 12.79 -2.48
N GLY A 189 21.88 12.02 -2.75
CA GLY A 189 21.22 11.17 -1.76
C GLY A 189 21.90 9.83 -1.49
N GLY A 190 22.94 9.46 -2.24
CA GLY A 190 23.54 8.13 -2.16
C GLY A 190 22.62 6.99 -2.60
N GLY A 191 21.58 7.29 -3.39
CA GLY A 191 20.58 6.34 -3.87
C GLY A 191 19.16 6.93 -3.93
N ILE A 192 18.18 6.04 -4.09
CA ILE A 192 16.75 6.39 -4.20
C ILE A 192 16.05 6.06 -2.88
N TYR A 193 15.28 7.00 -2.33
CA TYR A 193 14.44 6.75 -1.16
C TYR A 193 13.05 6.31 -1.60
N GLY A 194 12.39 5.44 -0.84
CA GLY A 194 11.06 4.92 -1.18
C GLY A 194 10.00 5.25 -0.14
N ILE A 195 8.86 5.77 -0.57
CA ILE A 195 7.65 5.92 0.26
C ILE A 195 6.50 5.14 -0.38
N GLY A 196 5.83 4.29 0.38
CA GLY A 196 4.75 3.45 -0.15
C GLY A 196 3.52 3.44 0.74
N TYR A 197 2.37 3.71 0.16
CA TYR A 197 1.08 3.66 0.85
C TYR A 197 0.21 2.55 0.29
N CYS A 198 -0.44 1.76 1.14
CA CYS A 198 -1.40 0.74 0.72
C CYS A 198 -0.81 -0.21 -0.33
N PHE A 199 -1.32 -0.20 -1.56
CA PHE A 199 -0.82 -1.03 -2.66
C PHE A 199 0.65 -0.74 -2.96
N GLY A 200 1.05 0.54 -2.94
CA GLY A 200 2.42 0.97 -3.15
C GLY A 200 3.41 0.45 -2.10
N ALA A 201 2.95 0.16 -0.88
CA ALA A 201 3.80 -0.39 0.18
C ALA A 201 4.46 -1.71 -0.23
N LYS A 202 3.71 -2.61 -0.87
CA LYS A 202 4.22 -3.89 -1.36
C LYS A 202 5.42 -3.68 -2.30
N TYR A 203 5.30 -2.74 -3.22
CA TYR A 203 6.34 -2.52 -4.22
C TYR A 203 7.55 -1.79 -3.66
N ILE A 204 7.39 -0.93 -2.65
CA ILE A 204 8.53 -0.40 -1.89
C ILE A 204 9.27 -1.51 -1.14
N LEU A 205 8.56 -2.45 -0.51
CA LEU A 205 9.19 -3.60 0.15
C LEU A 205 9.95 -4.47 -0.86
N ILE A 206 9.35 -4.76 -2.02
CA ILE A 206 10.01 -5.48 -3.11
C ILE A 206 11.27 -4.73 -3.55
N LEU A 207 11.18 -3.43 -3.87
CA LEU A 207 12.34 -2.63 -4.32
C LEU A 207 13.42 -2.44 -3.23
N SER A 208 13.07 -2.67 -1.97
CA SER A 208 14.01 -2.68 -0.82
C SER A 208 14.71 -4.02 -0.63
N GLY A 209 14.36 -5.06 -1.40
CA GLY A 209 14.97 -6.40 -1.32
C GLY A 209 16.00 -6.70 -2.40
N GLU A 210 16.68 -7.83 -2.24
CA GLU A 210 17.54 -8.44 -3.27
C GLU A 210 16.70 -9.24 -4.26
N HIS A 211 16.74 -8.90 -5.54
CA HIS A 211 16.09 -9.68 -6.61
C HIS A 211 17.08 -10.02 -7.72
N ALA A 212 16.97 -11.20 -8.32
CA ALA A 212 17.66 -11.52 -9.57
C ALA A 212 17.11 -10.62 -10.70
N ASP A 213 17.95 -10.19 -11.64
CA ASP A 213 17.64 -9.17 -12.67
C ASP A 213 16.33 -9.43 -13.45
N THR A 214 15.93 -10.70 -13.60
CA THR A 214 14.70 -11.12 -14.27
C THR A 214 13.48 -11.12 -13.34
N ALA A 215 13.67 -11.53 -12.08
CA ALA A 215 12.62 -11.56 -11.06
C ALA A 215 12.26 -10.16 -10.52
N ALA A 216 13.24 -9.24 -10.48
CA ALA A 216 13.07 -7.86 -10.01
C ALA A 216 12.01 -7.08 -10.81
N TRP A 217 11.78 -7.49 -12.06
CA TRP A 217 10.91 -6.81 -13.01
C TRP A 217 9.78 -7.68 -13.54
N GLY A 218 9.46 -8.80 -12.88
CA GLY A 218 8.32 -9.63 -13.23
C GLY A 218 8.49 -10.46 -14.51
N GLN A 219 9.73 -10.75 -14.92
CA GLN A 219 10.02 -11.74 -15.97
C GLN A 219 10.21 -13.12 -15.32
N SER A 220 9.75 -14.19 -15.97
CA SER A 220 9.98 -15.56 -15.49
C SER A 220 11.47 -15.86 -15.39
N GLU A 221 11.87 -16.59 -14.33
CA GLU A 221 13.24 -17.06 -14.13
C GLU A 221 13.75 -17.73 -15.40
N VAL A 222 14.82 -17.18 -15.97
CA VAL A 222 15.53 -17.82 -17.07
C VAL A 222 16.23 -19.04 -16.46
N LYS A 223 15.93 -20.24 -16.97
CA LYS A 223 16.42 -21.55 -16.50
C LYS A 223 17.92 -21.79 -16.69
N ASP A 224 18.71 -20.75 -16.81
CA ASP A 224 20.16 -20.85 -16.88
C ASP A 224 20.71 -20.41 -15.51
N GLU A 225 20.89 -21.39 -14.62
CA GLU A 225 21.43 -21.23 -13.25
C GLU A 225 22.90 -20.74 -13.20
N GLU A 226 23.45 -20.26 -14.31
CA GLU A 226 24.80 -19.72 -14.37
C GLU A 226 24.75 -18.18 -14.40
N GLN A 227 24.88 -17.60 -13.20
CA GLN A 227 25.14 -16.18 -12.91
C GLN A 227 23.91 -15.26 -12.74
N ALA A 228 22.92 -15.66 -11.95
CA ALA A 228 22.05 -14.67 -11.30
C ALA A 228 22.89 -13.83 -10.31
N VAL A 229 23.47 -12.73 -10.79
CA VAL A 229 24.16 -11.74 -9.95
C VAL A 229 23.09 -11.12 -9.06
N LYS A 230 23.08 -11.47 -7.77
CA LYS A 230 22.25 -10.78 -6.77
C LYS A 230 22.66 -9.31 -6.78
N LYS A 231 21.78 -8.42 -7.26
CA LYS A 231 22.01 -6.98 -7.21
C LYS A 231 21.56 -6.43 -5.87
N GLU A 232 22.27 -5.41 -5.42
CA GLU A 232 21.92 -4.58 -4.28
C GLU A 232 20.48 -4.05 -4.40
N PRO A 233 19.80 -3.78 -3.27
CA PRO A 233 18.47 -3.19 -3.30
C PRO A 233 18.46 -1.90 -4.11
N ILE A 234 17.36 -1.66 -4.84
CA ILE A 234 17.20 -0.44 -5.63
C ILE A 234 17.09 0.79 -4.73
N LEU A 235 16.45 0.61 -3.57
CA LEU A 235 16.23 1.67 -2.60
C LEU A 235 17.35 1.73 -1.57
N ARG A 236 17.76 2.95 -1.24
CA ARG A 236 18.71 3.29 -0.18
C ARG A 236 18.09 3.10 1.21
N ALA A 237 16.82 3.50 1.34
CA ALA A 237 15.97 3.30 2.52
C ALA A 237 14.50 3.47 2.08
N GLY A 238 13.60 2.80 2.78
CA GLY A 238 12.16 2.90 2.51
C GLY A 238 11.32 3.15 3.76
N ALA A 239 10.15 3.74 3.60
CA ALA A 239 9.12 3.77 4.62
C ALA A 239 7.76 3.43 3.99
N VAL A 240 7.00 2.55 4.64
CA VAL A 240 5.71 2.09 4.15
C VAL A 240 4.61 2.26 5.19
N ALA A 241 3.39 2.52 4.74
CA ALA A 241 2.22 2.61 5.59
C ALA A 241 1.09 1.71 5.08
N HIS A 242 0.45 1.02 6.03
CA HIS A 242 -0.77 0.24 5.88
C HIS A 242 -0.78 -0.61 4.60
N GLY A 243 0.22 -1.48 4.43
CA GLY A 243 0.38 -2.20 3.16
C GLY A 243 -0.79 -3.11 2.83
N THR A 244 -1.03 -3.38 1.54
CA THR A 244 -1.96 -4.44 1.11
C THR A 244 -1.26 -5.40 0.17
N MET A 245 -1.73 -6.64 0.11
CA MET A 245 -1.14 -7.75 -0.65
C MET A 245 0.34 -8.03 -0.30
N VAL A 246 0.82 -7.55 0.85
CA VAL A 246 2.17 -7.81 1.35
C VAL A 246 2.21 -9.24 1.86
N LEU A 247 3.16 -10.00 1.35
CA LEU A 247 3.42 -11.35 1.82
C LEU A 247 4.57 -11.35 2.81
N LYS A 248 4.65 -12.38 3.65
CA LYS A 248 5.78 -12.59 4.56
C LYS A 248 7.10 -12.59 3.79
N GLU A 249 7.12 -13.22 2.62
CA GLU A 249 8.29 -13.33 1.75
C GLU A 249 8.76 -11.96 1.23
N ASP A 250 7.85 -10.98 1.07
CA ASP A 250 8.23 -9.62 0.69
C ASP A 250 9.08 -8.97 1.79
N LEU A 251 8.76 -9.21 3.07
CA LEU A 251 9.53 -8.71 4.21
C LEU A 251 10.83 -9.49 4.42
N GLU A 252 10.83 -10.81 4.19
CA GLU A 252 12.03 -11.64 4.28
C GLU A 252 13.10 -11.28 3.25
N ALA A 253 12.66 -10.78 2.07
CA ALA A 253 13.54 -10.38 0.98
C ALA A 253 14.22 -9.03 1.20
N VAL A 254 13.71 -8.17 2.11
CA VAL A 254 14.23 -6.82 2.35
C VAL A 254 15.70 -6.85 2.77
N LYS A 255 16.48 -5.93 2.21
CA LYS A 255 17.90 -5.69 2.49
C LYS A 255 18.23 -4.23 2.80
N ALA A 256 17.39 -3.29 2.38
CA ALA A 256 17.52 -1.87 2.72
C ALA A 256 16.83 -1.53 4.06
N PRO A 257 17.27 -0.47 4.77
CA PRO A 257 16.59 0.00 5.96
C PRO A 257 15.12 0.34 5.70
N ILE A 258 14.22 -0.15 6.56
CA ILE A 258 12.77 -0.03 6.34
C ILE A 258 12.00 0.42 7.60
N TYR A 259 11.15 1.44 7.46
CA TYR A 259 10.13 1.78 8.44
C TYR A 259 8.76 1.25 8.00
N ILE A 260 7.98 0.72 8.94
CA ILE A 260 6.65 0.15 8.69
C ILE A 260 5.62 0.75 9.67
N ALA A 261 4.72 1.59 9.17
CA ALA A 261 3.50 1.98 9.88
C ALA A 261 2.39 0.97 9.55
N ALA A 262 2.08 0.08 10.48
CA ALA A 262 0.98 -0.87 10.38
C ALA A 262 -0.26 -0.39 11.14
N VAL A 263 -1.42 -0.95 10.82
CA VAL A 263 -2.68 -0.68 11.52
C VAL A 263 -3.06 -1.90 12.34
N GLN A 264 -3.49 -1.69 13.58
CA GLN A 264 -3.91 -2.76 14.47
C GLN A 264 -5.16 -3.47 13.94
N ASN A 265 -5.17 -4.80 13.98
CA ASN A 265 -6.28 -5.62 13.48
C ASN A 265 -6.64 -5.36 11.99
N ASP A 266 -5.66 -4.93 11.20
CA ASP A 266 -5.85 -4.69 9.77
C ASP A 266 -5.93 -6.02 8.99
N PRO A 267 -7.08 -6.36 8.40
CA PRO A 267 -7.23 -7.63 7.69
C PRO A 267 -6.44 -7.66 6.37
N LEU A 268 -5.97 -6.51 5.87
CA LEU A 268 -5.17 -6.40 4.65
C LEU A 268 -3.66 -6.55 4.91
N PHE A 269 -3.25 -6.39 6.18
CA PHE A 269 -1.87 -6.54 6.62
C PHE A 269 -1.80 -7.26 7.97
N SER A 270 -2.14 -8.54 7.96
CA SER A 270 -2.23 -9.38 9.17
C SER A 270 -0.96 -9.33 10.02
N GLU A 271 -1.13 -8.98 11.30
CA GLU A 271 -0.04 -8.97 12.26
C GLU A 271 0.51 -10.38 12.49
N GLU A 272 -0.35 -11.39 12.59
CA GLU A 272 0.04 -12.77 12.90
C GLU A 272 0.68 -13.48 11.71
N GLU A 273 0.16 -13.26 10.51
CA GLU A 273 0.58 -14.00 9.31
C GLU A 273 1.72 -13.31 8.57
N VAL A 274 1.79 -11.97 8.62
CA VAL A 274 2.70 -11.19 7.79
C VAL A 274 3.64 -10.34 8.63
N LEU A 275 3.13 -9.39 9.42
CA LEU A 275 3.97 -8.38 10.07
C LEU A 275 4.92 -8.98 11.12
N ASN A 276 4.41 -9.81 12.04
CA ASN A 276 5.22 -10.38 13.12
C ASN A 276 6.26 -11.39 12.60
N PRO A 277 5.91 -12.33 11.70
CA PRO A 277 6.92 -13.17 11.05
C PRO A 277 7.94 -12.38 10.24
N GLY A 278 7.50 -11.37 9.48
CA GLY A 278 8.39 -10.52 8.69
C GLY A 278 9.34 -9.69 9.55
N ARG A 279 8.85 -9.10 10.65
CA ARG A 279 9.69 -8.39 11.64
C ARG A 279 10.79 -9.30 12.20
N LYS A 280 10.45 -10.53 12.59
CA LYS A 280 11.43 -11.51 13.05
C LYS A 280 12.49 -11.81 11.98
N ALA A 281 12.10 -11.84 10.71
CA ALA A 281 13.04 -12.04 9.62
C ALA A 281 13.97 -10.82 9.42
N LEU A 282 13.45 -9.60 9.51
CA LEU A 282 14.26 -8.37 9.47
C LEU A 282 15.28 -8.36 10.61
N GLU A 283 14.86 -8.69 11.84
CA GLU A 283 15.74 -8.82 13.01
C GLU A 283 16.81 -9.89 12.80
N ALA A 284 16.43 -11.10 12.35
CA ALA A 284 17.35 -12.20 12.11
C ALA A 284 18.38 -11.88 11.01
N ASN A 285 17.96 -11.15 9.98
CA ASN A 285 18.79 -10.69 8.87
C ASN A 285 19.60 -9.43 9.21
N LYS A 286 19.43 -8.87 10.43
CA LYS A 286 20.09 -7.63 10.90
C LYS A 286 19.82 -6.44 9.97
N ILE A 287 18.62 -6.37 9.41
CA ILE A 287 18.17 -5.21 8.65
C ILE A 287 17.77 -4.14 9.65
N GLU A 288 18.23 -2.91 9.45
CA GLU A 288 17.79 -1.76 10.24
C GLU A 288 16.30 -1.51 9.94
N HIS A 289 15.46 -1.54 10.98
CA HIS A 289 14.03 -1.38 10.79
C HIS A 289 13.34 -0.83 12.03
N GLU A 290 12.21 -0.19 11.81
CA GLU A 290 11.29 0.24 12.84
C GLU A 290 9.85 -0.11 12.43
N VAL A 291 9.05 -0.57 13.39
CA VAL A 291 7.65 -0.94 13.15
C VAL A 291 6.77 -0.29 14.19
N GLN A 292 5.89 0.59 13.74
CA GLN A 292 4.87 1.23 14.56
C GLN A 292 3.49 0.69 14.20
N VAL A 293 2.73 0.27 15.20
CA VAL A 293 1.36 -0.24 15.02
C VAL A 293 0.37 0.78 15.57
N TYR A 294 -0.46 1.34 14.70
CA TYR A 294 -1.45 2.36 15.02
C TYR A 294 -2.81 1.72 15.34
N SER A 295 -3.36 2.03 16.51
CA SER A 295 -4.69 1.55 16.95
C SER A 295 -5.77 2.58 16.70
N GLY A 296 -6.99 2.15 16.37
CA GLY A 296 -8.15 3.04 16.26
C GLY A 296 -8.10 3.96 15.04
N VAL A 297 -7.35 3.58 14.00
CA VAL A 297 -7.27 4.29 12.73
C VAL A 297 -7.70 3.37 11.59
N PRO A 298 -8.29 3.90 10.50
CA PRO A 298 -8.61 3.09 9.32
C PRO A 298 -7.33 2.72 8.55
N HIS A 299 -7.41 1.69 7.69
CA HIS A 299 -6.30 1.26 6.83
C HIS A 299 -5.59 2.44 6.16
N GLY A 300 -6.31 3.25 5.38
CA GLY A 300 -5.73 4.39 4.64
C GLY A 300 -5.35 5.64 5.46
N PHE A 301 -5.25 5.58 6.79
CA PHE A 301 -5.11 6.76 7.66
C PHE A 301 -3.92 7.66 7.35
N ALA A 302 -2.81 7.08 6.88
CA ALA A 302 -1.54 7.76 6.68
C ALA A 302 -1.46 8.54 5.36
N VAL A 303 -2.40 8.34 4.43
CA VAL A 303 -2.51 9.17 3.22
C VAL A 303 -3.13 10.51 3.60
N LEU A 304 -2.60 11.62 3.07
CA LEU A 304 -3.17 12.95 3.28
C LEU A 304 -4.67 12.97 3.02
N GLY A 305 -5.42 13.65 3.88
CA GLY A 305 -6.84 13.89 3.69
C GLY A 305 -7.55 14.15 5.00
N ASP A 306 -8.69 14.83 4.91
CA ASP A 306 -9.44 15.21 6.09
C ASP A 306 -10.19 14.04 6.74
N TYR A 307 -10.27 14.07 8.06
CA TYR A 307 -10.97 13.10 8.91
C TYR A 307 -11.90 13.83 9.87
N ASP A 308 -13.01 13.25 10.28
CA ASP A 308 -13.82 13.90 11.33
C ASP A 308 -13.19 13.70 12.72
N ASP A 309 -12.61 12.53 12.98
CA ASP A 309 -11.95 12.24 14.25
C ASP A 309 -10.58 12.95 14.35
N PRO A 310 -10.38 13.87 15.32
CA PRO A 310 -9.09 14.53 15.53
C PRO A 310 -7.96 13.57 15.90
N LYS A 311 -8.25 12.40 16.48
CA LYS A 311 -7.24 11.38 16.79
C LYS A 311 -6.65 10.76 15.52
N ILE A 312 -7.47 10.57 14.49
CA ILE A 312 -7.00 10.07 13.20
C ILE A 312 -6.14 11.13 12.52
N LYS A 313 -6.52 12.42 12.58
CA LYS A 313 -5.66 13.52 12.10
C LYS A 313 -4.31 13.54 12.80
N GLN A 314 -4.29 13.41 14.12
CA GLN A 314 -3.06 13.37 14.90
C GLN A 314 -2.19 12.17 14.48
N SER A 315 -2.79 11.00 14.33
CA SER A 315 -2.09 9.78 13.90
C SER A 315 -1.54 9.89 12.48
N GLN A 316 -2.27 10.54 11.56
CA GLN A 316 -1.80 10.83 10.20
C GLN A 316 -0.56 11.74 10.22
N VAL A 317 -0.59 12.81 11.01
CA VAL A 317 0.56 13.73 11.16
C VAL A 317 1.75 13.00 11.77
N GLN A 318 1.51 12.17 12.79
CA GLN A 318 2.56 11.36 13.42
C GLN A 318 3.18 10.37 12.43
N ALA A 319 2.38 9.61 11.70
CA ALA A 319 2.86 8.65 10.71
C ALA A 319 3.68 9.33 9.62
N TYR A 320 3.23 10.47 9.10
CA TYR A 320 4.02 11.25 8.15
C TYR A 320 5.37 11.70 8.74
N GLY A 321 5.37 12.20 9.97
CA GLY A 321 6.60 12.65 10.65
C GLY A 321 7.59 11.52 10.92
N GLU A 322 7.11 10.35 11.33
CA GLU A 322 7.93 9.16 11.56
C GLU A 322 8.51 8.60 10.25
N MET A 323 7.69 8.50 9.20
CA MET A 323 8.15 8.07 7.87
C MET A 323 9.19 9.04 7.29
N LEU A 324 8.95 10.35 7.40
CA LEU A 324 9.88 11.40 6.97
C LEU A 324 11.19 11.34 7.78
N GLY A 325 11.08 11.24 9.11
CA GLY A 325 12.24 11.14 10.00
C GLY A 325 13.10 9.92 9.68
N TRP A 326 12.47 8.79 9.35
CA TRP A 326 13.18 7.59 8.90
C TRP A 326 14.00 7.85 7.64
N ILE A 327 13.40 8.35 6.57
CA ILE A 327 14.14 8.61 5.32
C ILE A 327 15.19 9.72 5.48
N GLN A 328 14.96 10.73 6.32
CA GLN A 328 15.95 11.78 6.60
C GLN A 328 17.15 11.26 7.40
N GLY A 329 16.94 10.27 8.26
CA GLY A 329 17.98 9.64 9.08
C GLY A 329 18.95 8.73 8.29
N HIS A 330 18.62 8.40 7.04
CA HIS A 330 19.40 7.49 6.18
C HIS A 330 20.00 8.22 4.97
#